data_AF-A0A849E333-F1
#
_entry.id   AF-A0A849E333-F1
#
_cell.length_a   1.000
_cell.length_b   1.000
_cell.length_c   1.000
_cell.angle_alpha   90.00
_cell.angle_beta   90.00
_cell.angle_gamma   90.00
#
_symmetry.space_group_name_H-M   'P 1'
#
loop_
_entity.id
_entity.type
_entity.pdbx_description
1 polymer ?
#
loop_
_entity_poly.entity_id
_entity_poly.type
_entity_poly.pdbx_seq_one_letter_code
_entity_poly.pdbx_strand_id
1 'polypeptide(L)'
;MKQLIIGTLVSLCVMGTSVQASDDSCNFQFDHDLSVIDNQITLSDAAITISIDGNNQLYINDELQSLSSEQQALLDSYAGNIRLLIPEITAIALEGVSLGIDAASLALGSLLGQGDPDYLEFMQRIQELADNIILKLDLENFDSKRIEATFDNEFEKEIEALVEQTVNELTPRLMA
;
A
#
# COMPACT_ATOMS: atom_id res chain seq x y z
N MET A 1 21.64 -16.40 -70.68
CA MET A 1 20.48 -16.58 -69.78
C MET A 1 20.65 -17.88 -69.01
N LYS A 2 20.48 -17.85 -67.67
CA LYS A 2 20.61 -18.95 -66.66
C LYS A 2 22.05 -19.47 -66.46
N GLN A 3 22.65 -19.63 -65.27
CA GLN A 3 22.26 -19.78 -63.84
C GLN A 3 23.37 -19.10 -62.98
N LEU A 4 23.21 -18.38 -61.85
CA LEU A 4 22.70 -18.66 -60.49
C LEU A 4 23.47 -19.71 -59.66
N ILE A 5 24.45 -19.26 -58.85
CA ILE A 5 24.99 -19.89 -57.62
C ILE A 5 25.38 -18.73 -56.68
N ILE A 6 24.44 -18.15 -55.93
CA ILE A 6 24.15 -18.40 -54.49
C ILE A 6 25.42 -18.34 -53.62
N GLY A 7 25.80 -17.12 -53.23
CA GLY A 7 26.73 -16.87 -52.13
C GLY A 7 25.94 -16.74 -50.84
N THR A 8 26.09 -17.73 -49.96
CA THR A 8 25.40 -17.82 -48.67
C THR A 8 26.00 -16.81 -47.68
N LEU A 9 25.32 -15.67 -47.50
CA LEU A 9 25.59 -14.75 -46.40
C LEU A 9 24.88 -15.28 -45.15
N VAL A 10 25.61 -15.99 -44.29
CA VAL A 10 25.11 -16.40 -42.97
C VAL A 10 25.04 -15.14 -42.10
N SER A 11 23.88 -14.48 -42.14
CA SER A 11 23.50 -13.43 -41.19
C SER A 11 23.08 -14.12 -39.90
N LEU A 12 23.95 -14.03 -38.90
CA LEU A 12 23.71 -14.52 -37.55
C LEU A 12 22.71 -13.55 -36.87
N CYS A 13 21.40 -13.82 -37.01
CA CYS A 13 20.39 -13.14 -36.22
C CYS A 13 20.53 -13.57 -34.76
N VAL A 14 21.10 -12.69 -33.93
CA VAL A 14 20.96 -12.77 -32.48
C VAL A 14 19.49 -12.62 -32.17
N MET A 15 18.83 -13.72 -31.82
CA MET A 15 17.50 -13.70 -31.24
C MET A 15 17.63 -13.06 -29.85
N GLY A 16 17.50 -11.73 -29.80
CA GLY A 16 17.16 -11.06 -28.56
C GLY A 16 15.78 -11.53 -28.16
N THR A 17 15.69 -12.36 -27.11
CA THR A 17 14.42 -12.60 -26.44
C THR A 17 13.98 -11.26 -25.87
N SER A 18 13.09 -10.57 -26.58
CA SER A 18 12.34 -9.47 -26.00
C SER A 18 11.60 -10.02 -24.80
N VAL A 19 12.07 -9.67 -23.60
CA VAL A 19 11.26 -9.73 -22.40
C VAL A 19 10.11 -8.78 -22.68
N GLN A 20 8.97 -9.34 -23.09
CA GLN A 20 7.72 -8.61 -23.03
C GLN A 20 7.43 -8.46 -21.54
N ALA A 21 7.87 -7.35 -20.96
CA ALA A 21 7.22 -6.82 -19.78
C ALA A 21 5.79 -6.51 -20.23
N SER A 22 4.87 -7.44 -19.98
CA SER A 22 3.46 -7.14 -20.05
C SER A 22 3.23 -6.00 -19.09
N ASP A 23 2.90 -4.83 -19.63
CA ASP A 23 2.45 -3.64 -18.93
C ASP A 23 1.03 -3.89 -18.40
N ASP A 24 0.86 -4.98 -17.66
CA ASP A 24 -0.33 -5.23 -16.85
C ASP A 24 -0.20 -4.33 -15.63
N SER A 25 -0.38 -3.03 -15.86
CA SER A 25 -0.58 -2.05 -14.81
C SER A 25 -1.70 -2.59 -13.91
N CYS A 26 -1.34 -3.05 -12.72
CA CYS A 26 -2.29 -3.50 -11.72
C CYS A 26 -2.96 -2.25 -11.15
N ASN A 27 -3.94 -1.72 -11.89
CA ASN A 27 -4.75 -0.60 -11.46
C ASN A 27 -5.88 -1.13 -10.57
N PHE A 28 -5.56 -1.43 -9.32
CA PHE A 28 -6.53 -1.80 -8.31
C PHE A 28 -7.13 -0.53 -7.72
N GLN A 29 -8.35 -0.18 -8.14
CA GLN A 29 -9.14 0.89 -7.53
C GLN A 29 -10.29 0.23 -6.78
N PHE A 30 -10.41 0.55 -5.49
CA PHE A 30 -11.48 0.05 -4.65
C PHE A 30 -12.45 1.21 -4.36
N ASP A 31 -13.60 1.21 -5.04
CA ASP A 31 -14.56 2.33 -5.03
C ASP A 31 -15.52 2.31 -3.82
N HIS A 32 -15.29 1.42 -2.87
CA HIS A 32 -16.14 1.22 -1.70
C HIS A 32 -15.32 1.33 -0.43
N ASP A 33 -15.99 1.57 0.68
CA ASP A 33 -15.35 1.48 1.97
C ASP A 33 -15.38 0.03 2.44
N LEU A 34 -14.23 -0.50 2.81
CA LEU A 34 -14.09 -1.85 3.34
C LEU A 34 -13.59 -1.80 4.77
N SER A 35 -14.31 -2.48 5.65
CA SER A 35 -13.81 -2.79 6.99
C SER A 35 -13.89 -4.28 7.27
N VAL A 36 -12.90 -4.77 8.02
CA VAL A 36 -12.86 -6.13 8.55
C VAL A 36 -12.58 -5.99 10.04
N ILE A 37 -13.60 -6.20 10.87
CA ILE A 37 -13.56 -5.99 12.33
C ILE A 37 -14.16 -7.23 12.98
N ASP A 38 -13.46 -7.84 13.95
CA ASP A 38 -13.94 -9.05 14.65
C ASP A 38 -14.47 -10.15 13.70
N ASN A 39 -13.75 -10.38 12.58
CA ASN A 39 -14.12 -11.32 11.52
C ASN A 39 -15.39 -10.95 10.70
N GLN A 40 -16.04 -9.83 10.99
CA GLN A 40 -17.12 -9.26 10.17
C GLN A 40 -16.53 -8.43 9.04
N ILE A 41 -16.96 -8.71 7.81
CA ILE A 41 -16.62 -7.91 6.63
C ILE A 41 -17.77 -6.94 6.39
N THR A 42 -17.48 -5.66 6.23
CA THR A 42 -18.46 -4.65 5.83
C THR A 42 -17.96 -3.90 4.61
N LEU A 43 -18.81 -3.83 3.60
CA LEU A 43 -18.64 -3.08 2.37
C LEU A 43 -19.72 -2.00 2.34
N SER A 44 -19.34 -0.73 2.32
CA SER A 44 -20.31 0.36 2.28
C SER A 44 -20.02 1.36 1.18
N ASP A 45 -21.09 1.91 0.63
CA ASP A 45 -21.12 3.08 -0.25
C ASP A 45 -22.31 3.96 0.18
N ALA A 46 -22.49 5.14 -0.41
CA ALA A 46 -23.49 6.13 -0.08
C ALA A 46 -24.94 5.62 -0.02
N ALA A 47 -25.25 4.51 -0.70
CA ALA A 47 -26.62 3.98 -0.81
C ALA A 47 -26.81 2.56 -0.26
N ILE A 48 -25.74 1.79 -0.05
CA ILE A 48 -25.85 0.37 0.29
C ILE A 48 -24.76 -0.04 1.28
N THR A 49 -25.15 -0.85 2.26
CA THR A 49 -24.23 -1.55 3.17
C THR A 49 -24.41 -3.04 2.99
N ILE A 50 -23.33 -3.73 2.68
CA ILE A 50 -23.28 -5.19 2.59
C ILE A 50 -22.37 -5.65 3.72
N SER A 51 -22.85 -6.59 4.55
CA SER A 51 -22.02 -7.17 5.59
C SER A 51 -22.07 -8.69 5.60
N ILE A 52 -20.95 -9.30 5.98
CA ILE A 52 -20.77 -10.74 6.10
C ILE A 52 -20.27 -11.01 7.51
N ASP A 53 -21.08 -11.66 8.34
CA ASP A 53 -20.71 -11.93 9.73
C ASP A 53 -19.68 -13.08 9.86
N GLY A 54 -19.27 -13.35 11.10
CA GLY A 54 -18.32 -14.43 11.40
C GLY A 54 -18.84 -15.84 11.12
N ASN A 55 -20.15 -16.01 10.90
CA ASN A 55 -20.79 -17.27 10.51
C ASN A 55 -21.03 -17.35 8.99
N ASN A 56 -20.50 -16.40 8.24
CA ASN A 56 -20.70 -16.24 6.80
C ASN A 56 -22.17 -16.05 6.41
N GLN A 57 -22.93 -15.32 7.21
CA GLN A 57 -24.28 -14.87 6.84
C GLN A 57 -24.19 -13.52 6.14
N LEU A 58 -24.88 -13.40 5.00
CA LEU A 58 -24.95 -12.17 4.21
C LEU A 58 -26.10 -11.29 4.71
N TYR A 59 -25.78 -10.02 4.96
CA TYR A 59 -26.74 -8.97 5.23
C TYR A 59 -26.63 -7.87 4.18
N ILE A 60 -27.78 -7.34 3.75
CA ILE A 60 -27.84 -6.16 2.88
C ILE A 60 -28.73 -5.15 3.61
N ASN A 61 -28.17 -3.98 3.93
CA ASN A 61 -28.81 -2.95 4.75
C ASN A 61 -29.39 -3.54 6.04
N ASP A 62 -28.58 -4.34 6.74
CA ASP A 62 -28.91 -5.06 7.98
C ASP A 62 -29.99 -6.15 7.87
N GLU A 63 -30.48 -6.45 6.67
CA GLU A 63 -31.43 -7.54 6.45
C GLU A 63 -30.72 -8.84 6.04
N LEU A 64 -30.95 -9.91 6.80
CA LEU A 64 -30.41 -11.25 6.53
C LEU A 64 -30.96 -11.79 5.20
N GLN A 65 -30.05 -12.23 4.33
CA GLN A 65 -30.39 -12.80 3.03
C GLN A 65 -30.44 -14.33 3.08
N SER A 66 -31.47 -14.91 2.47
CA SER A 66 -31.55 -16.37 2.28
C SER A 66 -30.80 -16.77 1.02
N LEU A 67 -29.74 -17.56 1.16
CA LEU A 67 -28.88 -17.99 0.06
C LEU A 67 -29.13 -19.45 -0.33
N SER A 68 -28.98 -19.77 -1.61
CA SER A 68 -28.86 -21.16 -2.06
C SER A 68 -27.52 -21.76 -1.62
N SER A 69 -27.39 -23.08 -1.67
CA SER A 69 -26.11 -23.75 -1.34
C SER A 69 -24.96 -23.31 -2.23
N GLU A 70 -25.22 -23.00 -3.50
CA GLU A 70 -24.21 -22.50 -4.44
C GLU A 70 -23.79 -21.07 -4.09
N GLN A 71 -24.74 -20.20 -3.76
CA GLN A 71 -24.47 -18.82 -3.34
C GLN A 71 -23.70 -18.79 -2.02
N GLN A 72 -24.05 -19.66 -1.07
CA GLN A 72 -23.32 -19.77 0.20
C GLN A 72 -21.87 -20.18 -0.04
N ALA A 73 -21.60 -21.16 -0.91
CA ALA A 73 -20.24 -21.58 -1.22
C ALA A 73 -19.41 -20.46 -1.86
N LEU A 74 -20.02 -19.62 -2.70
CA LEU A 74 -19.37 -18.44 -3.27
C LEU A 74 -19.07 -17.38 -2.20
N LEU A 75 -20.04 -17.12 -1.30
CA LEU A 75 -19.87 -16.20 -0.19
C LEU A 75 -18.75 -16.66 0.75
N ASP A 76 -18.68 -17.96 1.04
CA ASP A 76 -17.66 -18.55 1.90
C ASP A 76 -16.26 -18.36 1.32
N SER A 77 -16.11 -18.63 0.01
CA SER A 77 -14.86 -18.41 -0.71
C SER A 77 -14.46 -16.94 -0.72
N TYR A 78 -15.41 -16.05 -1.05
CA TYR A 78 -15.17 -14.60 -1.09
C TYR A 78 -14.73 -14.08 0.29
N ALA A 79 -15.50 -14.37 1.33
CA ALA A 79 -15.23 -13.91 2.69
C ALA A 79 -13.92 -14.50 3.24
N GLY A 80 -13.63 -15.78 2.94
CA GLY A 80 -12.37 -16.42 3.27
C GLY A 80 -11.18 -15.71 2.62
N ASN A 81 -11.26 -15.40 1.34
CA ASN A 81 -10.18 -14.71 0.63
C ASN A 81 -9.96 -13.29 1.14
N ILE A 82 -11.02 -12.52 1.43
CA ILE A 82 -10.88 -11.17 2.01
C ILE A 82 -10.17 -11.22 3.36
N ARG A 83 -10.59 -12.12 4.26
CA ARG A 83 -9.98 -12.27 5.59
C ARG A 83 -8.51 -12.72 5.53
N LEU A 84 -8.11 -13.39 4.45
CA LEU A 84 -6.72 -13.78 4.21
C LEU A 84 -5.88 -12.66 3.59
N LEU A 85 -6.44 -11.93 2.60
CA LEU A 85 -5.68 -10.93 1.84
C LEU A 85 -5.48 -9.62 2.60
N ILE A 86 -6.46 -9.20 3.40
CA ILE A 86 -6.41 -7.90 4.07
C ILE A 86 -5.22 -7.77 5.03
N PRO A 87 -4.94 -8.75 5.92
CA PRO A 87 -3.74 -8.70 6.75
C PRO A 87 -2.43 -8.63 5.96
N GLU A 88 -2.34 -9.31 4.81
CA GLU A 88 -1.16 -9.27 3.94
C GLU A 88 -0.96 -7.88 3.31
N ILE A 89 -2.04 -7.24 2.87
CA ILE A 89 -2.00 -5.87 2.35
C ILE A 89 -1.58 -4.88 3.45
N THR A 90 -2.12 -5.02 4.66
CA THR A 90 -1.74 -4.19 5.80
C THR A 90 -0.26 -4.41 6.16
N ALA A 91 0.25 -5.64 6.09
CA ALA A 91 1.67 -5.92 6.31
C ALA A 91 2.57 -5.22 5.27
N ILE A 92 2.17 -5.21 3.99
CA ILE A 92 2.90 -4.47 2.94
C ILE A 92 2.89 -2.97 3.22
N ALA A 93 1.76 -2.40 3.67
CA ALA A 93 1.69 -0.99 4.03
C ALA A 93 2.63 -0.65 5.20
N LEU A 94 2.69 -1.51 6.23
CA LEU A 94 3.61 -1.37 7.36
C LEU A 94 5.08 -1.45 6.91
N GLU A 95 5.41 -2.37 6.00
CA GLU A 95 6.74 -2.45 5.40
C GLU A 95 7.09 -1.17 4.61
N GLY A 96 6.11 -0.62 3.88
CA GLY A 96 6.26 0.64 3.17
C GLY A 96 6.60 1.82 4.09
N VAL A 97 5.97 1.90 5.26
CA VAL A 97 6.30 2.91 6.29
C VAL A 97 7.75 2.74 6.75
N SER A 98 8.16 1.52 7.11
CA SER A 98 9.54 1.23 7.54
C SER A 98 10.56 1.61 6.46
N LEU A 99 10.28 1.27 5.21
CA LEU A 99 11.16 1.59 4.08
C LEU A 99 11.29 3.11 3.88
N GLY A 100 10.22 3.87 4.11
CA GLY A 100 10.24 5.33 4.08
C GLY A 100 11.16 5.93 5.15
N ILE A 101 11.12 5.39 6.38
CA ILE A 101 12.00 5.81 7.48
C ILE A 101 13.46 5.54 7.14
N ASP A 102 13.77 4.36 6.61
CA ASP A 102 15.12 4.00 6.20
C ASP A 102 15.66 4.92 5.09
N ALA A 103 14.81 5.28 4.13
CA ALA A 103 15.16 6.23 3.08
C ALA A 103 15.43 7.64 3.64
N ALA A 104 14.61 8.11 4.57
CA ALA A 104 14.81 9.40 5.23
C ALA A 104 16.12 9.43 6.04
N SER A 105 16.39 8.35 6.79
CA SER A 105 17.64 8.13 7.52
C SER A 105 18.87 8.21 6.61
N LEU A 106 18.84 7.53 5.46
CA LEU A 106 19.92 7.55 4.49
C LEU A 106 20.14 8.95 3.89
N ALA A 107 19.07 9.65 3.51
CA ALA A 107 19.15 10.98 2.92
C ALA A 107 19.76 11.99 3.91
N LEU A 108 19.29 11.98 5.15
CA LEU A 108 19.73 12.93 6.17
C LEU A 108 21.08 12.57 6.77
N GLY A 109 21.35 11.28 6.96
CA GLY A 109 22.66 10.80 7.37
C GLY A 109 23.74 11.19 6.37
N SER A 110 23.40 11.28 5.07
CA SER A 110 24.31 11.77 4.02
C SER A 110 24.49 13.29 4.04
N LEU A 111 23.48 14.04 4.46
CA LEU A 111 23.50 15.51 4.50
C LEU A 111 24.18 16.07 5.77
N LEU A 112 23.81 15.55 6.94
CA LEU A 112 24.21 16.06 8.25
C LEU A 112 25.31 15.22 8.90
N GLY A 113 25.40 13.94 8.54
CA GLY A 113 26.19 12.95 9.25
C GLY A 113 25.39 12.34 10.41
N GLN A 114 25.40 11.01 10.52
CA GLN A 114 24.60 10.26 11.49
C GLN A 114 24.92 10.55 12.98
N GLY A 115 26.03 11.24 13.25
CA GLY A 115 26.42 11.66 14.61
C GLY A 115 26.02 13.10 14.95
N ASP A 116 25.41 13.84 14.02
CA ASP A 116 24.97 15.21 14.27
C ASP A 116 23.72 15.22 15.17
N PRO A 117 23.64 16.09 16.20
CA PRO A 117 22.46 16.21 17.04
C PRO A 117 21.17 16.48 16.27
N ASP A 118 21.21 17.27 15.20
CA ASP A 118 20.03 17.63 14.40
C ASP A 118 19.52 16.40 13.63
N TYR A 119 20.42 15.50 13.20
CA TYR A 119 20.04 14.22 12.60
C TYR A 119 19.29 13.35 13.61
N LEU A 120 19.81 13.23 14.84
CA LEU A 120 19.19 12.39 15.88
C LEU A 120 17.81 12.90 16.27
N GLU A 121 17.67 14.22 16.47
CA GLU A 121 16.40 14.85 16.79
C GLU A 121 15.37 14.66 15.66
N PHE A 122 15.78 14.85 14.42
CA PHE A 122 14.89 14.65 13.29
C PHE A 122 14.42 13.20 13.14
N MET A 123 15.36 12.25 13.21
CA MET A 123 15.04 10.83 13.10
C MET A 123 14.12 10.35 14.21
N GLN A 124 14.27 10.89 15.42
CA GLN A 124 13.34 10.61 16.52
C GLN A 124 11.91 11.04 16.16
N ARG A 125 11.74 12.25 15.62
CA ARG A 125 10.42 12.78 15.25
C ARG A 125 9.78 12.02 14.10
N ILE A 126 10.55 11.62 13.08
CA ILE A 126 10.06 10.72 12.02
C ILE A 126 9.61 9.39 12.61
N GLN A 127 10.36 8.82 13.54
CA GLN A 127 10.00 7.55 14.16
C GLN A 127 8.69 7.68 14.96
N GLU A 128 8.54 8.75 15.75
CA GLU A 128 7.30 9.03 16.50
C GLU A 128 6.09 9.16 15.57
N LEU A 129 6.25 9.86 14.43
CA LEU A 129 5.23 9.97 13.40
C LEU A 129 4.88 8.61 12.77
N ALA A 130 5.89 7.82 12.42
CA ALA A 130 5.68 6.50 11.85
C ALA A 130 4.98 5.55 12.83
N ASP A 131 5.37 5.58 14.11
CA ASP A 131 4.74 4.77 15.16
C ASP A 131 3.24 5.12 15.29
N ASN A 132 2.87 6.41 15.16
CA ASN A 132 1.47 6.84 15.15
C ASN A 132 0.69 6.22 13.97
N ILE A 133 1.27 6.21 12.76
CA ILE A 133 0.65 5.58 11.58
C ILE A 133 0.49 4.07 11.80
N ILE A 134 1.55 3.41 12.26
CA ILE A 134 1.57 1.97 12.51
C ILE A 134 0.49 1.58 13.51
N LEU A 135 0.30 2.36 14.59
CA LEU A 135 -0.76 2.13 15.56
C LEU A 135 -2.18 2.17 14.96
N LYS A 136 -2.38 2.92 13.87
CA LYS A 136 -3.68 3.05 13.19
C LYS A 136 -3.89 2.01 12.10
N LEU A 137 -2.79 1.50 11.55
CA LEU A 137 -2.72 0.31 10.70
C LEU A 137 -2.84 -0.95 11.57
N ASP A 138 -4.06 -1.21 12.03
CA ASP A 138 -4.38 -2.40 12.79
C ASP A 138 -4.49 -3.62 11.85
N LEU A 139 -3.65 -4.64 12.09
CA LEU A 139 -3.65 -5.91 11.36
C LEU A 139 -4.91 -6.74 11.59
N GLU A 140 -5.58 -6.56 12.74
CA GLU A 140 -6.75 -7.33 13.13
C GLU A 140 -8.06 -6.59 12.78
N ASN A 141 -8.03 -5.24 12.83
CA ASN A 141 -9.21 -4.41 12.55
C ASN A 141 -8.93 -3.41 11.43
N PHE A 142 -9.07 -3.89 10.20
CA PHE A 142 -8.91 -3.07 9.01
C PHE A 142 -10.14 -2.16 8.81
N ASP A 143 -9.90 -0.88 8.52
CA ASP A 143 -10.93 0.09 8.16
C ASP A 143 -10.34 1.08 7.15
N SER A 144 -10.79 0.99 5.89
CA SER A 144 -10.27 1.82 4.80
C SER A 144 -10.48 3.31 5.05
N LYS A 145 -11.61 3.73 5.65
CA LYS A 145 -11.87 5.15 5.95
C LYS A 145 -10.94 5.68 7.01
N ARG A 146 -10.71 4.87 8.05
CA ARG A 146 -9.79 5.27 9.13
C ARG A 146 -8.39 5.46 8.57
N ILE A 147 -7.96 4.55 7.68
CA ILE A 147 -6.67 4.61 7.02
C ILE A 147 -6.57 5.86 6.14
N GLU A 148 -7.52 6.07 5.23
CA GLU A 148 -7.56 7.26 4.36
C GLU A 148 -7.51 8.56 5.18
N ALA A 149 -8.38 8.70 6.19
CA ALA A 149 -8.39 9.88 7.06
C ALA A 149 -7.08 10.08 7.83
N THR A 150 -6.38 8.99 8.18
CA THR A 150 -5.08 9.04 8.84
C THR A 150 -4.02 9.63 7.91
N PHE A 151 -3.96 9.13 6.68
CA PHE A 151 -2.95 9.55 5.71
C PHE A 151 -3.23 10.97 5.18
N ASP A 152 -4.46 11.26 4.77
CA ASP A 152 -4.82 12.53 4.11
C ASP A 152 -4.81 13.76 5.05
N ASN A 153 -4.94 13.55 6.37
CA ASN A 153 -5.11 14.67 7.29
C ASN A 153 -4.01 14.73 8.34
N GLU A 154 -3.84 13.65 9.12
CA GLU A 154 -2.94 13.68 10.27
C GLU A 154 -1.49 13.54 9.84
N PHE A 155 -1.21 12.52 9.01
CA PHE A 155 0.13 12.26 8.51
C PHE A 155 0.68 13.40 7.64
N GLU A 156 -0.09 13.89 6.65
CA GLU A 156 0.36 14.98 5.78
C GLU A 156 0.74 16.23 6.59
N LYS A 157 -0.09 16.63 7.55
CA LYS A 157 0.17 17.80 8.40
C LYS A 157 1.39 17.60 9.30
N GLU A 158 1.55 16.42 9.89
CA GLU A 158 2.67 16.14 10.78
C GLU A 158 3.99 16.05 9.99
N ILE A 159 4.00 15.45 8.80
CA ILE A 159 5.16 15.48 7.89
C ILE A 159 5.50 16.90 7.47
N GLU A 160 4.51 17.70 7.04
CA GLU A 160 4.76 19.06 6.56
C GLU A 160 5.38 19.92 7.67
N ALA A 161 4.81 19.87 8.87
CA ALA A 161 5.32 20.60 10.03
C ALA A 161 6.74 20.14 10.42
N LEU A 162 6.99 18.83 10.39
CA LEU A 162 8.30 18.27 10.68
C LEU A 162 9.35 18.76 9.66
N VAL A 163 9.06 18.66 8.37
CA VAL A 163 9.96 19.09 7.30
C VAL A 163 10.20 20.60 7.36
N GLU A 164 9.14 21.40 7.55
CA GLU A 164 9.26 22.86 7.63
C GLU A 164 10.15 23.28 8.81
N GLN A 165 9.94 22.68 9.98
CA GLN A 165 10.76 22.96 11.16
C GLN A 165 12.23 22.64 10.89
N THR A 166 12.52 21.48 10.30
CA THR A 166 13.88 21.04 10.02
C THR A 166 14.57 21.90 8.98
N VAL A 167 13.87 22.30 7.92
CA VAL A 167 14.42 23.23 6.93
C VAL A 167 14.78 24.56 7.63
N ASN A 168 13.89 25.08 8.48
CA ASN A 168 14.15 26.32 9.21
C ASN A 168 15.34 26.23 10.18
N GLU A 169 15.54 25.07 10.81
CA GLU A 169 16.67 24.81 11.73
C GLU A 169 17.99 24.63 10.99
N LEU A 170 17.99 23.93 9.85
CA LEU A 170 19.19 23.63 9.07
C LEU A 170 19.64 24.78 8.16
N THR A 171 18.71 25.59 7.65
CA THR A 171 18.99 26.67 6.68
C THR A 171 20.08 27.66 7.17
N PRO A 172 20.06 28.16 8.42
CA PRO A 172 21.11 29.03 8.93
C PRO A 172 22.49 28.38 8.98
N ARG A 173 22.57 27.05 9.16
CA ARG A 173 23.83 26.29 9.23
C ARG A 173 24.39 25.97 7.84
N LEU A 174 23.52 25.71 6.86
CA LEU A 174 23.91 25.41 5.48
C LEU A 174 24.31 26.64 4.67
N MET A 175 23.84 27.83 5.07
CA MET A 175 24.18 29.10 4.42
C MET A 175 25.36 29.85 5.08
N ALA A 176 25.97 29.28 6.11
CA ALA A 176 27.15 29.81 6.81
C ALA A 176 28.45 29.19 6.27
#